data_AF-A0A9N9UXP9-F1
#
_entry.id   AF-A0A9N9UXP9-F1
#
_cell.length_a   1.000
_cell.length_b   1.000
_cell.length_c   1.000
_cell.angle_alpha   90.00
_cell.angle_beta   90.00
_cell.angle_gamma   90.00
#
_symmetry.space_group_name_H-M   'P 1'
#
loop_
_entity.id
_entity.type
_entity.pdbx_description
1 polymer ?
#
loop_
_entity_poly.entity_id
_entity_poly.type
_entity_poly.pdbx_seq_one_letter_code
_entity_poly.pdbx_strand_id
1 'polypeptide(L)'
;MASRQSLRAFQVIRPSVPTASYRPRTWQAVRFYSEAAANETPASAPYLQHLKTDLKTAMRAKDAPRLAVLRAILSANLNASKTKTPIRTDPQLVIQIMKMKRSIEETAAEAKKVGREDLAEKELEQAKLMEEYIVKSKLEVLGEEQLRPMIKEQIELSIAEGAQTKTLMPDVIKRIKGATEDKVVESKILAPLVKELINERNKSTTFIMSRINISSGSAFEAEIGYSRAVVVDGWVMVSGTTGYDYQSGKISANVEEQAEQTLVNIARALEEAGSSMSEVVRVQYVLPDREDFPKTWPVLKKWFGDVRPAAMMIESKLMKEEMKIEIEVTAKKGCAKQ
;
A
#
# COMPACT_ATOMS: atom_id res chain seq x y z
N MET A 1 60.23 -49.68 23.17
CA MET A 1 61.24 -50.65 22.70
C MET A 1 60.63 -52.04 22.74
N ALA A 2 60.88 -52.87 21.71
CA ALA A 2 60.96 -54.34 21.68
C ALA A 2 59.77 -55.18 22.24
N SER A 3 59.23 -56.23 21.60
CA SER A 3 59.46 -56.91 20.31
C SER A 3 58.21 -57.77 19.95
N ARG A 4 58.09 -58.71 18.99
CA ARG A 4 59.05 -59.50 18.19
C ARG A 4 58.43 -60.05 16.86
N GLN A 5 59.24 -60.88 16.19
CA GLN A 5 59.05 -61.86 15.10
C GLN A 5 57.77 -62.74 15.18
N SER A 6 57.24 -63.41 14.15
CA SER A 6 57.69 -63.78 12.77
C SER A 6 56.46 -63.94 11.82
N LEU A 7 56.48 -63.60 10.51
CA LEU A 7 56.88 -64.43 9.33
C LEU A 7 56.43 -65.92 9.43
N ARG A 8 55.83 -66.58 8.40
CA ARG A 8 55.84 -66.37 6.93
C ARG A 8 54.61 -67.01 6.21
N ALA A 9 54.11 -66.32 5.19
CA ALA A 9 53.77 -66.74 3.81
C ALA A 9 53.12 -68.12 3.48
N PHE A 10 52.03 -68.04 2.69
CA PHE A 10 51.65 -69.02 1.66
C PHE A 10 51.24 -68.27 0.38
N GLN A 11 51.83 -68.62 -0.77
CA GLN A 11 51.37 -68.16 -2.09
C GLN A 11 50.41 -69.17 -2.69
N VAL A 12 49.32 -68.70 -3.32
CA VAL A 12 48.44 -69.52 -4.17
C VAL A 12 48.21 -68.79 -5.49
N ILE A 13 48.32 -69.56 -6.58
CA ILE A 13 48.29 -69.10 -7.97
C ILE A 13 46.86 -68.74 -8.39
N ARG A 14 46.69 -67.69 -9.20
CA ARG A 14 45.50 -67.49 -10.05
C ARG A 14 45.91 -67.04 -11.47
N PRO A 15 45.13 -67.42 -12.51
CA PRO A 15 45.59 -67.37 -13.90
C PRO A 15 45.40 -66.01 -14.58
N SER A 16 46.07 -65.85 -15.72
CA SER A 16 46.06 -64.66 -16.57
C SER A 16 44.74 -64.47 -17.33
N VAL A 17 44.31 -63.21 -17.47
CA VAL A 17 43.19 -62.78 -18.32
C VAL A 17 43.75 -61.91 -19.45
N PRO A 18 43.35 -62.13 -20.72
CA PRO A 18 43.91 -61.39 -21.86
C PRO A 18 43.42 -59.93 -21.91
N THR A 19 44.31 -59.04 -22.32
CA THR A 19 44.06 -57.59 -22.45
C THR A 19 43.31 -57.26 -23.74
N ALA A 20 42.03 -56.90 -23.63
CA ALA A 20 41.26 -56.32 -24.74
C ALA A 20 41.59 -54.83 -24.91
N SER A 21 42.11 -54.45 -26.09
CA SER A 21 42.49 -53.07 -26.41
C SER A 21 41.27 -52.21 -26.78
N TYR A 22 40.79 -51.41 -25.83
CA TYR A 22 39.63 -50.54 -26.03
C TYR A 22 39.99 -49.30 -26.87
N ARG A 23 39.67 -49.31 -28.17
CA ARG A 23 39.67 -48.07 -28.98
C ARG A 23 38.43 -47.23 -28.58
N PRO A 24 38.59 -45.97 -28.14
CA PRO A 24 37.44 -45.13 -27.85
C PRO A 24 36.68 -44.83 -29.15
N ARG A 25 35.39 -45.17 -29.19
CA ARG A 25 34.49 -44.69 -30.26
C ARG A 25 34.45 -43.17 -30.19
N THR A 26 34.79 -42.52 -31.31
CA THR A 26 34.50 -41.11 -31.51
C THR A 26 33.00 -40.90 -31.50
N TRP A 27 32.48 -40.34 -30.40
CA TRP A 27 31.11 -39.85 -30.36
C TRP A 27 31.03 -38.67 -31.33
N GLN A 28 30.50 -38.91 -32.53
CA GLN A 28 30.02 -37.84 -33.38
C GLN A 28 28.92 -37.13 -32.61
N ALA A 29 29.23 -35.94 -32.08
CA ALA A 29 28.24 -35.08 -31.47
C ALA A 29 27.27 -34.65 -32.57
N VAL A 30 26.14 -35.36 -32.67
CA VAL A 30 24.97 -34.90 -33.41
C VAL A 30 24.55 -33.61 -32.73
N ARG A 31 24.94 -32.48 -33.32
CA ARG A 31 24.38 -31.19 -32.96
C ARG A 31 22.92 -31.26 -33.32
N PHE A 32 22.07 -31.46 -32.31
CA PHE A 32 20.70 -30.97 -32.37
C PHE A 32 20.80 -29.46 -32.55
N TYR A 33 20.77 -29.02 -33.81
CA TYR A 33 20.18 -27.73 -34.10
C TYR A 33 18.74 -27.85 -33.60
N SER A 34 18.44 -27.22 -32.48
CA SER A 34 17.09 -26.73 -32.30
C SER A 34 16.81 -25.87 -33.52
N GLU A 35 15.80 -26.24 -34.30
CA GLU A 35 15.13 -25.25 -35.12
C GLU A 35 14.59 -24.19 -34.16
N ALA A 36 15.37 -23.11 -34.02
CA ALA A 36 14.92 -21.93 -33.32
C ALA A 36 13.61 -21.51 -33.97
N ALA A 37 12.55 -21.45 -33.17
CA ALA A 37 11.17 -21.31 -33.62
C ALA A 37 11.05 -20.32 -34.78
N ALA A 38 10.46 -20.79 -35.88
CA ALA A 38 10.38 -20.03 -37.11
C ALA A 38 9.63 -18.70 -36.88
N ASN A 39 10.40 -17.62 -36.82
CA ASN A 39 9.98 -16.27 -37.16
C ASN A 39 8.73 -15.72 -36.44
N GLU A 40 8.62 -15.89 -35.13
CA GLU A 40 7.92 -14.89 -34.31
C GLU A 40 8.88 -13.76 -33.98
N THR A 41 9.07 -12.85 -34.94
CA THR A 41 9.60 -11.52 -34.62
C THR A 41 8.57 -10.85 -33.70
N PRO A 42 8.87 -10.56 -32.41
CA PRO A 42 7.90 -9.93 -31.52
C PRO A 42 7.46 -8.62 -32.17
N ALA A 43 6.14 -8.48 -32.38
CA ALA A 43 5.56 -7.46 -33.25
C ALA A 43 6.19 -6.10 -32.97
N SER A 44 7.04 -5.65 -33.88
CA SER A 44 7.81 -4.43 -33.64
C SER A 44 6.83 -3.26 -33.63
N ALA A 45 6.64 -2.65 -32.46
CA ALA A 45 6.21 -1.27 -32.24
C ALA A 45 5.83 -0.58 -33.58
N PRO A 46 4.55 -0.58 -33.99
CA PRO A 46 4.12 -0.06 -35.29
C PRO A 46 4.72 1.32 -35.61
N TYR A 47 4.83 2.17 -34.59
CA TYR A 47 5.45 3.49 -34.73
C TYR A 47 6.95 3.45 -35.10
N LEU A 48 7.71 2.45 -34.63
CA LEU A 48 9.11 2.25 -35.01
C LEU A 48 9.29 2.01 -36.52
N GLN A 49 8.32 1.40 -37.19
CA GLN A 49 8.37 1.17 -38.65
C GLN A 49 8.07 2.45 -39.43
N HIS A 50 7.20 3.33 -38.90
CA HIS A 50 7.02 4.68 -39.44
C HIS A 50 8.32 5.49 -39.34
N LEU A 51 9.00 5.51 -38.20
CA LEU A 51 10.29 6.21 -38.02
C LEU A 51 11.39 5.70 -38.98
N LYS A 52 11.47 4.37 -39.22
CA LYS A 52 12.40 3.79 -40.21
C LYS A 52 12.05 4.19 -41.65
N THR A 53 10.78 4.45 -41.94
CA THR A 53 10.32 4.90 -43.26
C THR A 53 10.62 6.38 -43.46
N ASP A 54 10.33 7.21 -42.45
CA ASP A 54 10.68 8.62 -42.42
C ASP A 54 12.20 8.84 -42.54
N LEU A 55 13.02 7.96 -41.96
CA LEU A 55 14.49 7.99 -42.12
C LEU A 55 14.90 7.90 -43.60
N LYS A 56 14.31 6.94 -44.34
CA LYS A 56 14.59 6.77 -45.78
C LYS A 56 14.13 8.00 -46.59
N THR A 57 13.02 8.62 -46.19
CA THR A 57 12.50 9.84 -46.80
C THR A 57 13.43 11.03 -46.54
N ALA A 58 13.86 11.25 -45.30
CA ALA A 58 14.82 12.30 -44.94
C ALA A 58 16.17 12.14 -45.67
N MET A 59 16.66 10.90 -45.81
CA MET A 59 17.86 10.60 -46.60
C MET A 59 17.71 10.98 -48.08
N ARG A 60 16.54 10.77 -48.70
CA ARG A 60 16.26 11.17 -50.09
C ARG A 60 16.11 12.69 -50.22
N ALA A 61 15.47 13.33 -49.26
CA ALA A 61 15.27 14.78 -49.22
C ALA A 61 16.53 15.58 -48.84
N LYS A 62 17.61 14.90 -48.40
CA LYS A 62 18.85 15.51 -47.88
C LYS A 62 18.62 16.42 -46.65
N ASP A 63 17.57 16.15 -45.88
CA ASP A 63 17.20 16.86 -44.66
C ASP A 63 18.13 16.46 -43.50
N ALA A 64 19.21 17.22 -43.30
CA ALA A 64 20.24 16.89 -42.32
C ALA A 64 19.75 16.98 -40.85
N PRO A 65 18.99 18.02 -40.41
CA PRO A 65 18.44 18.08 -39.05
C PRO A 65 17.53 16.89 -38.71
N ARG A 66 16.55 16.58 -39.58
CA ARG A 66 15.61 15.46 -39.33
C ARG A 66 16.32 14.11 -39.38
N LEU A 67 17.33 13.96 -40.23
CA LEU A 67 18.18 12.77 -40.31
C LEU A 67 19.00 12.53 -39.04
N ALA A 68 19.49 13.59 -38.38
CA ALA A 68 20.19 13.49 -37.10
C ALA A 68 19.25 12.99 -35.99
N VAL A 69 18.08 13.61 -35.84
CA VAL A 69 17.06 13.24 -34.85
C VAL A 69 16.60 11.79 -35.02
N LEU A 70 16.24 11.37 -36.24
CA LEU A 70 15.79 10.00 -36.50
C LEU A 70 16.89 8.96 -36.23
N ARG A 71 18.16 9.25 -36.56
CA ARG A 71 19.29 8.38 -36.23
C ARG A 71 19.49 8.26 -34.72
N ALA A 72 19.38 9.36 -33.98
CA ALA A 72 19.49 9.37 -32.53
C ALA A 72 18.41 8.49 -31.87
N ILE A 73 17.14 8.65 -32.27
CA ILE A 73 16.01 7.86 -31.74
C ILE A 73 16.19 6.36 -32.04
N LEU A 74 16.54 6.00 -33.29
CA LEU A 74 16.74 4.60 -33.67
C LEU A 74 17.95 3.97 -32.99
N SER A 75 19.03 4.73 -32.77
CA SER A 75 20.20 4.30 -32.00
C SER A 75 19.86 4.09 -30.52
N ALA A 76 19.10 5.01 -29.90
CA ALA A 76 18.63 4.87 -28.53
C ALA A 76 17.77 3.62 -28.34
N ASN A 77 16.87 3.33 -29.27
CA ASN A 77 16.05 2.11 -29.26
C ASN A 77 16.90 0.83 -29.38
N LEU A 78 17.87 0.80 -30.30
CA LEU A 78 18.82 -0.31 -30.46
C LEU A 78 19.74 -0.51 -29.25
N ASN A 79 20.03 0.55 -28.51
CA ASN A 79 20.81 0.44 -27.28
C ASN A 79 19.94 -0.04 -26.12
N ALA A 80 18.68 0.43 -26.01
CA ALA A 80 17.72 -0.07 -25.03
C ALA A 80 17.48 -1.59 -25.19
N SER A 81 17.40 -2.11 -26.42
CA SER A 81 17.21 -3.53 -26.69
C SER A 81 18.37 -4.43 -26.24
N LYS A 82 19.54 -3.86 -25.91
CA LYS A 82 20.70 -4.59 -25.34
C LYS A 82 20.70 -4.61 -23.81
N THR A 83 19.75 -3.91 -23.16
CA THR A 83 19.66 -3.81 -21.70
C THR A 83 18.67 -4.83 -21.13
N LYS A 84 18.63 -4.93 -19.78
CA LYS A 84 17.64 -5.75 -19.06
C LYS A 84 16.18 -5.27 -19.25
N THR A 85 15.97 -4.06 -19.78
CA THR A 85 14.65 -3.44 -19.96
C THR A 85 14.50 -2.94 -21.41
N PRO A 86 14.26 -3.85 -22.38
CA PRO A 86 14.09 -3.47 -23.78
C PRO A 86 12.80 -2.69 -24.00
N ILE A 87 12.83 -1.70 -24.90
CA ILE A 87 11.64 -1.02 -25.42
C ILE A 87 10.89 -2.00 -26.33
N ARG A 88 9.61 -2.22 -26.05
CA ARG A 88 8.73 -3.15 -26.80
C ARG A 88 7.46 -2.50 -27.34
N THR A 89 6.91 -1.51 -26.65
CA THR A 89 5.63 -0.88 -27.02
C THR A 89 5.81 0.55 -27.56
N ASP A 90 4.85 1.02 -28.36
CA ASP A 90 4.87 2.38 -28.91
C ASP A 90 4.90 3.47 -27.82
N PRO A 91 4.12 3.38 -26.71
CA PRO A 91 4.24 4.34 -25.60
C PRO A 91 5.63 4.37 -24.96
N GLN A 92 6.31 3.22 -24.80
CA GLN A 92 7.68 3.18 -24.27
C GLN A 92 8.68 3.89 -25.20
N LEU A 93 8.48 3.77 -26.52
CA LEU A 93 9.29 4.48 -27.51
C LEU A 93 9.05 5.99 -27.46
N VAL A 94 7.79 6.44 -27.33
CA VAL A 94 7.45 7.86 -27.19
C VAL A 94 7.97 8.45 -25.87
N ILE A 95 7.88 7.73 -24.74
CA ILE A 95 8.50 8.13 -23.47
C ILE A 95 10.02 8.32 -23.63
N GLN A 96 10.69 7.45 -24.39
CA GLN A 96 12.12 7.59 -24.68
C GLN A 96 12.41 8.83 -25.55
N ILE A 97 11.57 9.15 -26.54
CA ILE A 97 11.68 10.38 -27.35
C ILE A 97 11.49 11.62 -26.46
N MET A 98 10.45 11.65 -25.61
CA MET A 98 10.22 12.74 -24.64
C MET A 98 11.41 12.95 -23.69
N LYS A 99 12.02 11.86 -23.21
CA LYS A 99 13.24 11.92 -22.38
C LYS A 99 14.42 12.52 -23.14
N MET A 100 14.61 12.15 -24.41
CA MET A 100 15.66 12.72 -25.27
C MET A 100 15.42 14.20 -25.52
N LYS A 101 14.18 14.59 -25.88
CA LYS A 101 13.77 15.99 -26.06
C LYS A 101 14.10 16.84 -24.83
N ARG A 102 13.71 16.39 -23.63
CA ARG A 102 14.00 17.09 -22.37
C ARG A 102 15.50 17.27 -22.12
N SER A 103 16.31 16.25 -22.40
CA SER A 103 17.77 16.34 -22.25
C SER A 103 18.39 17.35 -23.23
N ILE A 104 17.81 17.51 -24.42
CA ILE A 104 18.21 18.50 -25.43
C ILE A 104 17.78 19.91 -24.99
N GLU A 105 16.55 20.07 -24.48
CA GLU A 105 16.06 21.34 -23.91
C GLU A 105 16.90 21.83 -22.71
N GLU A 106 17.29 20.90 -21.81
CA GLU A 106 18.21 21.17 -20.70
C GLU A 106 19.59 21.63 -21.22
N THR A 107 20.14 20.94 -22.24
CA THR A 107 21.41 21.31 -22.89
C THR A 107 21.33 22.69 -23.57
N ALA A 108 20.21 22.99 -24.25
CA ALA A 108 19.98 24.29 -24.88
C ALA A 108 19.89 25.43 -23.85
N ALA A 109 19.23 25.18 -22.71
CA ALA A 109 19.14 26.14 -21.62
C ALA A 109 20.51 26.42 -20.97
N GLU A 110 21.38 25.41 -20.86
CA GLU A 110 22.76 25.59 -20.42
C GLU A 110 23.61 26.36 -21.44
N ALA A 111 23.55 26.00 -22.72
CA ALA A 111 24.23 26.74 -23.79
C ALA A 111 23.86 28.23 -23.80
N LYS A 112 22.56 28.55 -23.60
CA LYS A 112 22.07 29.92 -23.48
C LYS A 112 22.63 30.65 -22.25
N LYS A 113 22.74 29.99 -21.08
CA LYS A 113 23.35 30.58 -19.88
C LYS A 113 24.83 30.93 -20.06
N VAL A 114 25.54 30.20 -20.92
CA VAL A 114 26.97 30.42 -21.24
C VAL A 114 27.16 31.35 -22.45
N GLY A 115 26.08 31.96 -22.95
CA GLY A 115 26.13 32.93 -24.06
C GLY A 115 26.35 32.31 -25.45
N ARG A 116 26.12 31.00 -25.62
CA ARG A 116 26.19 30.30 -26.90
C ARG A 116 24.80 30.12 -27.50
N GLU A 117 24.23 31.22 -27.96
CA GLU A 117 22.87 31.23 -28.53
C GLU A 117 22.79 30.43 -29.84
N ASP A 118 23.84 30.46 -30.67
CA ASP A 118 23.94 29.70 -31.93
C ASP A 118 23.92 28.17 -31.76
N LEU A 119 24.32 27.69 -30.58
CA LEU A 119 24.24 26.29 -30.19
C LEU A 119 22.86 25.99 -29.60
N ALA A 120 22.35 26.86 -28.73
CA ALA A 120 21.03 26.73 -28.14
C ALA A 120 19.92 26.67 -29.20
N GLU A 121 20.01 27.45 -30.27
CA GLU A 121 19.04 27.42 -31.39
C GLU A 121 19.02 26.07 -32.11
N LYS A 122 20.19 25.46 -32.37
CA LYS A 122 20.31 24.15 -33.03
C LYS A 122 19.78 23.01 -32.17
N GLU A 123 20.01 23.06 -30.85
CA GLU A 123 19.42 22.10 -29.92
C GLU A 123 17.90 22.28 -29.82
N LEU A 124 17.39 23.51 -29.79
CA LEU A 124 15.95 23.79 -29.82
C LEU A 124 15.28 23.36 -31.14
N GLU A 125 15.98 23.44 -32.27
CA GLU A 125 15.51 22.90 -33.56
C GLU A 125 15.36 21.36 -33.50
N GLN A 126 16.34 20.65 -32.93
CA GLN A 126 16.22 19.21 -32.69
C GLN A 126 15.06 18.86 -31.74
N ALA A 127 14.86 19.64 -30.67
CA ALA A 127 13.74 19.45 -29.74
C ALA A 127 12.37 19.66 -30.41
N LYS A 128 12.24 20.66 -31.30
CA LYS A 128 11.03 20.87 -32.13
C LYS A 128 10.76 19.68 -33.06
N LEU A 129 11.80 19.18 -33.75
CA LEU A 129 11.67 17.99 -34.60
C LEU A 129 11.28 16.74 -33.79
N MET A 130 11.76 16.58 -32.56
CA MET A 130 11.29 15.50 -31.67
C MET A 130 9.82 15.68 -31.26
N GLU A 131 9.37 16.91 -31.03
CA GLU A 131 7.95 17.21 -30.76
C GLU A 131 7.04 16.83 -31.94
N GLU A 132 7.45 17.12 -33.19
CA GLU A 132 6.73 16.65 -34.39
C GLU A 132 6.51 15.12 -34.36
N TYR A 133 7.52 14.35 -33.95
CA TYR A 133 7.43 12.89 -33.80
C TYR A 133 6.71 12.42 -32.55
N ILE A 134 6.54 13.25 -31.51
CA ILE A 134 5.64 12.92 -30.39
C ILE A 134 4.19 13.08 -30.88
N VAL A 135 3.85 14.21 -31.49
CA VAL A 135 2.50 14.48 -32.02
C VAL A 135 2.10 13.48 -33.12
N LYS A 136 3.02 13.15 -34.04
CA LYS A 136 2.78 12.17 -35.13
C LYS A 136 2.50 10.75 -34.63
N SER A 137 2.85 10.41 -33.38
CA SER A 137 2.55 9.10 -32.80
C SER A 137 1.06 8.85 -32.54
N LYS A 138 0.25 9.92 -32.43
CA LYS A 138 -1.19 9.89 -32.08
C LYS A 138 -1.53 9.23 -30.74
N LEU A 139 -0.55 9.00 -29.87
CA LEU A 139 -0.79 8.44 -28.53
C LEU A 139 -1.29 9.52 -27.57
N GLU A 140 -2.22 9.17 -26.69
CA GLU A 140 -2.64 10.06 -25.60
C GLU A 140 -1.53 10.15 -24.54
N VAL A 141 -1.04 11.36 -24.30
CA VAL A 141 -0.12 11.68 -23.20
C VAL A 141 -0.96 12.05 -21.99
N LEU A 142 -0.96 11.21 -20.96
CA LEU A 142 -1.76 11.45 -19.76
C LEU A 142 -1.13 12.55 -18.90
N GLY A 143 -1.90 13.63 -18.70
CA GLY A 143 -1.54 14.74 -17.82
C GLY A 143 -1.72 14.39 -16.33
N GLU A 144 -1.17 15.25 -15.46
CA GLU A 144 -1.25 15.10 -14.01
C GLU A 144 -2.71 15.02 -13.51
N GLU A 145 -3.58 15.89 -14.03
CA GLU A 145 -5.02 15.94 -13.73
C GLU A 145 -5.77 14.64 -14.07
N GLN A 146 -5.37 13.94 -15.13
CA GLN A 146 -5.97 12.66 -15.52
C GLN A 146 -5.41 11.50 -14.67
N LEU A 147 -4.14 11.58 -14.29
CA LEU A 147 -3.48 10.57 -13.44
C LEU A 147 -3.92 10.63 -11.98
N ARG A 148 -4.17 11.83 -11.43
CA ARG A 148 -4.62 12.04 -10.03
C ARG A 148 -5.81 11.16 -9.62
N PRO A 149 -6.96 11.13 -10.33
CA PRO A 149 -8.09 10.29 -9.96
C PRO A 149 -7.79 8.79 -10.11
N MET A 150 -7.14 8.38 -11.20
CA MET A 150 -6.76 6.97 -11.42
C MET A 150 -5.84 6.44 -10.31
N ILE A 151 -4.87 7.24 -9.86
CA ILE A 151 -3.97 6.86 -8.77
C ILE A 151 -4.73 6.76 -7.44
N LYS A 152 -5.66 7.68 -7.14
CA LYS A 152 -6.48 7.61 -5.92
C LYS A 152 -7.31 6.33 -5.88
N GLU A 153 -7.95 5.95 -6.98
CA GLU A 153 -8.69 4.70 -7.10
C GLU A 153 -7.79 3.47 -6.86
N GLN A 154 -6.63 3.41 -7.52
CA GLN A 154 -5.71 2.28 -7.37
C GLN A 154 -5.06 2.19 -5.98
N ILE A 155 -4.89 3.32 -5.28
CA ILE A 155 -4.45 3.35 -3.87
C ILE A 155 -5.48 2.66 -2.98
N GLU A 156 -6.76 3.01 -3.08
CA GLU A 156 -7.80 2.40 -2.22
C GLU A 156 -8.01 0.92 -2.55
N LEU A 157 -7.96 0.51 -3.82
CA LEU A 157 -8.02 -0.90 -4.21
C LEU A 157 -6.85 -1.72 -3.63
N SER A 158 -5.61 -1.23 -3.75
CA SER A 158 -4.42 -1.90 -3.19
C SER A 158 -4.52 -2.07 -1.65
N ILE A 159 -5.14 -1.10 -0.96
CA ILE A 159 -5.33 -1.14 0.50
C ILE A 159 -6.48 -2.05 0.91
N ALA A 160 -7.58 -2.10 0.14
CA ALA A 160 -8.66 -3.07 0.33
C ALA A 160 -8.17 -4.52 0.18
N GLU A 161 -7.18 -4.76 -0.67
CA GLU A 161 -6.47 -6.04 -0.82
C GLU A 161 -5.40 -6.29 0.26
N GLY A 162 -5.25 -5.39 1.24
CA GLY A 162 -4.36 -5.55 2.40
C GLY A 162 -2.91 -5.12 2.20
N ALA A 163 -2.59 -4.30 1.19
CA ALA A 163 -1.23 -3.83 0.97
C ALA A 163 -0.71 -2.97 2.13
N GLN A 164 0.49 -3.30 2.62
CA GLN A 164 1.18 -2.53 3.66
C GLN A 164 1.87 -1.28 3.09
N THR A 165 2.10 -0.26 3.91
CA THR A 165 2.70 1.03 3.49
C THR A 165 4.03 0.88 2.73
N LYS A 166 4.82 -0.16 3.02
CA LYS A 166 6.09 -0.45 2.33
C LYS A 166 5.92 -1.06 0.93
N THR A 167 4.79 -1.73 0.66
CA THR A 167 4.50 -2.40 -0.62
C THR A 167 3.53 -1.60 -1.50
N LEU A 168 2.75 -0.69 -0.91
CA LEU A 168 1.74 0.13 -1.56
C LEU A 168 2.29 0.92 -2.77
N MET A 169 3.40 1.65 -2.60
CA MET A 169 3.97 2.48 -3.68
C MET A 169 4.43 1.63 -4.89
N PRO A 170 5.21 0.54 -4.74
CA PRO A 170 5.51 -0.38 -5.84
C PRO A 170 4.25 -0.99 -6.51
N ASP A 171 3.24 -1.37 -5.72
CA ASP A 171 2.03 -2.02 -6.24
C ASP A 171 1.16 -1.05 -7.06
N VAL A 172 0.87 0.14 -6.53
CA VAL A 172 0.11 1.18 -7.24
C VAL A 172 0.80 1.58 -8.55
N ILE A 173 2.13 1.74 -8.56
CA ILE A 173 2.89 2.03 -9.79
C ILE A 173 2.77 0.88 -10.80
N LYS A 174 2.75 -0.38 -10.35
CA LYS A 174 2.55 -1.55 -11.22
C LYS A 174 1.14 -1.59 -11.79
N ARG A 175 0.10 -1.35 -10.97
CA ARG A 175 -1.32 -1.31 -11.39
C ARG A 175 -1.54 -0.23 -12.44
N ILE A 176 -1.10 1.01 -12.18
CA ILE A 176 -1.23 2.11 -13.14
C ILE A 176 -0.54 1.76 -14.47
N LYS A 177 0.68 1.22 -14.43
CA LYS A 177 1.39 0.83 -15.67
C LYS A 177 0.68 -0.27 -16.48
N GLY A 178 -0.02 -1.19 -15.83
CA GLY A 178 -0.86 -2.19 -16.50
C GLY A 178 -2.19 -1.62 -17.02
N ALA A 179 -2.76 -0.66 -16.31
CA ALA A 179 -4.00 0.03 -16.71
C ALA A 179 -3.80 1.08 -17.83
N THR A 180 -2.55 1.44 -18.14
CA THR A 180 -2.19 2.45 -19.16
C THR A 180 -1.18 1.91 -20.18
N GLU A 181 -1.22 0.62 -20.54
CA GLU A 181 -0.27 0.04 -21.50
C GLU A 181 -0.38 0.64 -22.92
N ASP A 182 -1.54 1.22 -23.25
CA ASP A 182 -1.86 1.92 -24.49
C ASP A 182 -1.52 3.42 -24.46
N LYS A 183 -1.29 4.01 -23.28
CA LYS A 183 -1.12 5.46 -23.08
C LYS A 183 0.29 5.84 -22.64
N VAL A 184 0.67 7.08 -22.92
CA VAL A 184 1.99 7.62 -22.56
C VAL A 184 1.94 8.21 -21.15
N VAL A 185 2.61 7.54 -20.20
CA VAL A 185 2.73 7.98 -18.79
C VAL A 185 4.19 8.21 -18.41
N GLU A 186 4.52 9.45 -18.07
CA GLU A 186 5.85 9.81 -17.61
C GLU A 186 6.14 9.26 -16.20
N SER A 187 7.15 8.40 -16.08
CA SER A 187 7.60 7.89 -14.77
C SER A 187 8.15 8.99 -13.84
N LYS A 188 8.55 10.15 -14.38
CA LYS A 188 8.97 11.34 -13.60
C LYS A 188 7.80 12.05 -12.93
N ILE A 189 6.58 11.96 -13.49
CA ILE A 189 5.36 12.53 -12.92
C ILE A 189 4.69 11.49 -12.00
N LEU A 190 4.56 10.25 -12.47
CA LEU A 190 3.86 9.17 -11.77
C LEU A 190 4.42 8.89 -10.36
N ALA A 191 5.74 8.76 -10.20
CA ALA A 191 6.30 8.35 -8.91
C ALA A 191 6.19 9.44 -7.81
N PRO A 192 6.50 10.72 -8.07
CA PRO A 192 6.19 11.81 -7.13
C PRO A 192 4.70 11.91 -6.81
N LEU A 193 3.83 11.82 -7.82
CA LEU A 193 2.38 11.96 -7.65
C LEU A 193 1.77 10.83 -6.80
N VAL A 194 2.19 9.58 -7.01
CA VAL A 194 1.81 8.45 -6.13
C VAL A 194 2.27 8.69 -4.70
N LYS A 195 3.50 9.19 -4.50
CA LYS A 195 4.04 9.49 -3.16
C LYS A 195 3.29 10.64 -2.48
N GLU A 196 2.95 11.69 -3.23
CA GLU A 196 2.14 12.82 -2.77
C GLU A 196 0.76 12.34 -2.32
N LEU A 197 0.03 11.61 -3.18
CA LEU A 197 -1.32 11.13 -2.90
C LEU A 197 -1.37 10.14 -1.72
N ILE A 198 -0.37 9.26 -1.58
CA ILE A 198 -0.23 8.39 -0.40
C ILE A 198 0.00 9.24 0.87
N ASN A 199 0.81 10.29 0.81
CA ASN A 199 1.06 11.18 1.94
C ASN A 199 -0.17 12.05 2.29
N GLU A 200 -0.89 12.57 1.29
CA GLU A 200 -2.16 13.28 1.48
C GLU A 200 -3.19 12.39 2.17
N ARG A 201 -3.35 11.15 1.70
CA ARG A 201 -4.24 10.15 2.30
C ARG A 201 -3.85 9.86 3.74
N ASN A 202 -2.59 9.51 3.99
CA ASN A 202 -2.08 9.24 5.33
C ASN A 202 -2.25 10.47 6.25
N LYS A 203 -2.03 11.68 5.75
CA LYS A 203 -2.32 12.92 6.49
C LYS A 203 -3.81 13.03 6.78
N SER A 204 -4.70 12.82 5.81
CA SER A 204 -6.15 12.83 6.02
C SER A 204 -6.62 11.78 7.04
N THR A 205 -5.94 10.62 7.12
CA THR A 205 -6.20 9.60 8.15
C THR A 205 -5.66 10.01 9.53
N THR A 206 -4.50 10.67 9.59
CA THR A 206 -3.86 11.09 10.87
C THR A 206 -4.40 12.41 11.44
N PHE A 207 -4.93 13.32 10.61
CA PHE A 207 -5.19 14.71 11.01
C PHE A 207 -6.60 15.00 11.56
N ILE A 208 -7.50 14.01 11.61
CA ILE A 208 -8.79 14.13 12.33
C ILE A 208 -9.10 12.85 13.13
N MET A 209 -8.41 12.71 14.27
CA MET A 209 -8.98 12.03 15.44
C MET A 209 -9.09 13.03 16.59
N SER A 210 -9.75 14.16 16.32
CA SER A 210 -10.04 15.19 17.31
C SER A 210 -10.75 14.57 18.51
N ARG A 211 -10.26 14.84 19.71
CA ARG A 211 -10.96 14.47 20.94
C ARG A 211 -12.35 15.12 20.95
N ILE A 212 -13.39 14.31 21.15
CA ILE A 212 -14.76 14.78 21.34
C ILE A 212 -15.15 14.53 22.80
N ASN A 213 -15.56 15.58 23.50
CA ASN A 213 -16.23 15.44 24.80
C ASN A 213 -17.74 15.43 24.55
N ILE A 214 -18.43 14.43 25.10
CA ILE A 214 -19.88 14.29 25.06
C ILE A 214 -20.42 14.74 26.39
N SER A 215 -21.43 15.61 26.37
CA SER A 215 -22.08 16.13 27.57
C SER A 215 -23.49 15.59 27.71
N SER A 216 -23.87 15.16 28.92
CA SER A 216 -25.26 14.80 29.22
C SER A 216 -26.11 15.99 29.68
N GLY A 217 -25.59 17.22 29.62
CA GLY A 217 -26.27 18.44 30.07
C GLY A 217 -26.37 18.57 31.59
N SER A 218 -25.71 17.70 32.35
CA SER A 218 -25.68 17.73 33.82
C SER A 218 -24.88 18.94 34.32
N ALA A 219 -25.44 19.70 35.27
CA ALA A 219 -24.73 20.81 35.93
C ALA A 219 -23.40 20.36 36.56
N PHE A 220 -23.35 19.13 37.09
CA PHE A 220 -22.14 18.55 37.68
C PHE A 220 -20.97 18.43 36.70
N GLU A 221 -21.21 18.32 35.38
CA GLU A 221 -20.12 18.26 34.40
C GLU A 221 -19.33 19.59 34.36
N ALA A 222 -20.03 20.72 34.52
CA ALA A 222 -19.43 22.05 34.60
C ALA A 222 -18.88 22.37 36.01
N GLU A 223 -19.57 21.95 37.07
CA GLU A 223 -19.17 22.24 38.46
C GLU A 223 -17.97 21.37 38.94
N ILE A 224 -17.94 20.09 38.55
CA ILE A 224 -16.93 19.12 39.01
C ILE A 224 -15.80 18.95 37.96
N GLY A 225 -16.10 19.19 36.67
CA GLY A 225 -15.11 19.12 35.59
C GLY A 225 -14.93 17.72 35.00
N TYR A 226 -16.00 17.16 34.45
CA TYR A 226 -15.96 15.91 33.67
C TYR A 226 -16.87 16.00 32.44
N SER A 227 -16.96 14.93 31.66
CA SER A 227 -17.87 14.83 30.50
C SER A 227 -18.48 13.44 30.50
N ARG A 228 -19.74 13.30 30.10
CA ARG A 228 -20.45 12.00 30.07
C ARG A 228 -19.64 10.89 29.40
N ALA A 229 -19.03 11.22 28.26
CA ALA A 229 -18.06 10.36 27.62
C ALA A 229 -16.98 11.18 26.89
N VAL A 230 -15.87 10.54 26.59
CA VAL A 230 -14.76 11.09 25.79
C VAL A 230 -14.44 10.12 24.68
N VAL A 231 -14.43 10.63 23.43
CA VAL A 231 -13.98 9.89 22.25
C VAL A 231 -12.59 10.40 21.86
N VAL A 232 -11.62 9.49 21.75
CA VAL A 232 -10.27 9.79 21.26
C VAL A 232 -9.68 8.55 20.58
N ASP A 233 -9.09 8.70 19.40
CA ASP A 233 -8.51 7.60 18.62
C ASP A 233 -9.43 6.38 18.44
N GLY A 234 -10.75 6.61 18.38
CA GLY A 234 -11.79 5.59 18.28
C GLY A 234 -12.06 4.81 19.58
N TRP A 235 -11.32 5.08 20.65
CA TRP A 235 -11.71 4.69 22.01
C TRP A 235 -12.84 5.59 22.51
N VAL A 236 -13.75 5.00 23.28
CA VAL A 236 -14.83 5.71 23.97
C VAL A 236 -14.74 5.36 25.44
N MET A 237 -14.46 6.35 26.28
CA MET A 237 -14.47 6.22 27.74
C MET A 237 -15.73 6.88 28.26
N VAL A 238 -16.66 6.10 28.82
CA VAL A 238 -17.89 6.60 29.45
C VAL A 238 -17.61 6.73 30.94
N SER A 239 -17.89 7.90 31.52
CA SER A 239 -17.69 8.14 32.95
C SER A 239 -18.56 7.22 33.82
N GLY A 240 -18.12 7.04 35.07
CA GLY A 240 -18.91 6.41 36.12
C GLY A 240 -20.36 6.91 36.12
N THR A 241 -21.28 5.96 35.96
CA THR A 241 -22.70 6.23 35.76
C THR A 241 -23.49 5.44 36.79
N THR A 242 -24.48 6.09 37.40
CA THR A 242 -25.38 5.54 38.43
C THR A 242 -26.82 5.47 37.92
N GLY A 243 -27.67 4.73 38.64
CA GLY A 243 -29.04 4.40 38.25
C GLY A 243 -30.09 5.50 38.33
N TYR A 244 -29.71 6.78 38.20
CA TYR A 244 -30.69 7.86 38.09
C TYR A 244 -31.38 7.87 36.72
N ASP A 245 -32.70 8.00 36.73
CA ASP A 245 -33.44 8.48 35.57
C ASP A 245 -33.27 10.00 35.48
N TYR A 246 -32.59 10.47 34.43
CA TYR A 246 -32.33 11.89 34.20
C TYR A 246 -33.57 12.69 33.75
N GLN A 247 -34.69 12.05 33.41
CA GLN A 247 -35.95 12.74 33.11
C GLN A 247 -36.72 13.07 34.40
N SER A 248 -36.85 12.11 35.32
CA SER A 248 -37.57 12.31 36.59
C SER A 248 -36.69 12.78 37.76
N GLY A 249 -35.37 12.68 37.64
CA GLY A 249 -34.41 12.97 38.71
C GLY A 249 -34.39 11.94 39.84
N LYS A 250 -35.04 10.78 39.65
CA LYS A 250 -35.21 9.74 40.67
C LYS A 250 -34.25 8.57 40.47
N ILE A 251 -34.02 7.83 41.55
CA ILE A 251 -33.24 6.59 41.58
C ILE A 251 -34.05 5.55 42.36
N SER A 252 -34.06 4.29 41.90
CA SER A 252 -34.79 3.21 42.58
C SER A 252 -34.08 2.77 43.87
N ALA A 253 -34.84 2.29 44.86
CA ALA A 253 -34.27 1.61 46.03
C ALA A 253 -33.81 0.17 45.72
N ASN A 254 -34.21 -0.39 44.58
CA ASN A 254 -33.82 -1.72 44.11
C ASN A 254 -32.54 -1.65 43.26
N VAL A 255 -31.53 -2.45 43.61
CA VAL A 255 -30.24 -2.46 42.89
C VAL A 255 -30.36 -3.03 41.47
N GLU A 256 -31.32 -3.93 41.21
CA GLU A 256 -31.57 -4.49 39.88
C GLU A 256 -32.08 -3.40 38.92
N GLU A 257 -33.00 -2.57 39.40
CA GLU A 257 -33.53 -1.41 38.67
C GLU A 257 -32.47 -0.32 38.50
N GLN A 258 -31.64 -0.06 39.52
CA GLN A 258 -30.50 0.85 39.36
C GLN A 258 -29.50 0.35 38.30
N ALA A 259 -29.19 -0.96 38.27
CA ALA A 259 -28.28 -1.54 37.29
C ALA A 259 -28.83 -1.43 35.87
N GLU A 260 -30.13 -1.69 35.66
CA GLU A 260 -30.79 -1.53 34.36
C GLU A 260 -30.76 -0.06 33.90
N GLN A 261 -31.17 0.88 34.76
CA GLN A 261 -31.14 2.31 34.43
C GLN A 261 -29.71 2.82 34.17
N THR A 262 -28.72 2.31 34.90
CA THR A 262 -27.31 2.61 34.68
C THR A 262 -26.86 2.19 33.28
N LEU A 263 -27.23 0.98 32.84
CA LEU A 263 -26.85 0.46 31.53
C LEU A 263 -27.60 1.13 30.38
N VAL A 264 -28.87 1.53 30.58
CA VAL A 264 -29.60 2.41 29.65
C VAL A 264 -28.89 3.77 29.48
N ASN A 265 -28.47 4.38 30.58
CA ASN A 265 -27.74 5.66 30.56
C ASN A 265 -26.38 5.53 29.83
N ILE A 266 -25.67 4.41 30.04
CA ILE A 266 -24.41 4.09 29.36
C ILE A 266 -24.63 3.83 27.86
N ALA A 267 -25.64 3.05 27.49
CA ALA A 267 -25.96 2.74 26.10
C ALA A 267 -26.21 4.03 25.29
N ARG A 268 -27.02 4.95 25.83
CA ARG A 268 -27.24 6.28 25.22
C ARG A 268 -25.93 7.07 25.05
N ALA A 269 -25.04 7.06 26.05
CA ALA A 269 -23.76 7.75 25.96
C ALA A 269 -22.82 7.14 24.90
N LEU A 270 -22.89 5.82 24.67
CA LEU A 270 -22.18 5.14 23.59
C LEU A 270 -22.80 5.45 22.23
N GLU A 271 -24.13 5.51 22.12
CA GLU A 271 -24.84 5.91 20.89
C GLU A 271 -24.49 7.35 20.47
N GLU A 272 -24.48 8.30 21.41
CA GLU A 272 -24.01 9.67 21.20
C GLU A 272 -22.53 9.73 20.76
N ALA A 273 -21.72 8.74 21.15
CA ALA A 273 -20.33 8.56 20.67
C ALA A 273 -20.23 7.88 19.29
N GLY A 274 -21.36 7.49 18.70
CA GLY A 274 -21.41 6.64 17.51
C GLY A 274 -20.74 5.28 17.74
N SER A 275 -20.93 4.70 18.92
CA SER A 275 -20.49 3.38 19.36
C SER A 275 -21.70 2.61 19.92
N SER A 276 -21.50 1.44 20.53
CA SER A 276 -22.61 0.62 21.06
C SER A 276 -22.15 -0.33 22.17
N MET A 277 -23.13 -0.92 22.89
CA MET A 277 -22.86 -1.90 23.95
C MET A 277 -22.07 -3.13 23.47
N SER A 278 -22.20 -3.53 22.19
CA SER A 278 -21.44 -4.64 21.60
C SER A 278 -19.95 -4.34 21.39
N GLU A 279 -19.54 -3.08 21.48
CA GLU A 279 -18.15 -2.61 21.34
C GLU A 279 -17.47 -2.34 22.70
N VAL A 280 -18.16 -2.61 23.81
CA VAL A 280 -17.59 -2.49 25.16
C VAL A 280 -16.56 -3.59 25.37
N VAL A 281 -15.32 -3.19 25.66
CA VAL A 281 -14.19 -4.10 25.90
C VAL A 281 -13.81 -4.19 27.38
N ARG A 282 -14.16 -3.19 28.17
CA ARG A 282 -13.91 -3.15 29.62
C ARG A 282 -15.09 -2.58 30.38
N VAL A 283 -15.38 -3.16 31.55
CA VAL A 283 -16.37 -2.67 32.51
C VAL A 283 -15.80 -2.70 33.93
N GLN A 284 -16.06 -1.66 34.71
CA GLN A 284 -15.78 -1.61 36.14
C GLN A 284 -17.10 -1.39 36.90
N TYR A 285 -17.34 -2.18 37.93
CA TYR A 285 -18.51 -2.08 38.81
C TYR A 285 -18.05 -1.61 40.20
N VAL A 286 -18.76 -0.66 40.80
CA VAL A 286 -18.53 -0.22 42.19
C VAL A 286 -19.86 -0.28 42.95
N LEU A 287 -19.88 -0.96 44.10
CA LEU A 287 -21.07 -1.11 44.95
C LEU A 287 -20.71 -0.91 46.44
N PRO A 288 -21.58 -0.30 47.28
CA PRO A 288 -21.34 -0.20 48.73
C PRO A 288 -21.45 -1.51 49.49
N ASP A 289 -22.23 -2.48 48.97
CA ASP A 289 -22.46 -3.81 49.54
C ASP A 289 -22.23 -4.86 48.45
N ARG A 290 -21.24 -5.74 48.66
CA ARG A 290 -20.95 -6.83 47.70
C ARG A 290 -22.07 -7.86 47.58
N GLU A 291 -22.97 -7.98 48.55
CA GLU A 291 -24.12 -8.92 48.51
C GLU A 291 -25.26 -8.42 47.59
N ASP A 292 -25.23 -7.15 47.16
CA ASP A 292 -26.11 -6.62 46.12
C ASP A 292 -25.63 -7.02 44.70
N PHE A 293 -24.34 -7.31 44.50
CA PHE A 293 -23.80 -7.61 43.17
C PHE A 293 -24.43 -8.85 42.49
N PRO A 294 -24.64 -10.00 43.16
CA PRO A 294 -25.30 -11.16 42.56
C PRO A 294 -26.72 -10.91 42.04
N LYS A 295 -27.45 -9.98 42.68
CA LYS A 295 -28.82 -9.61 42.30
C LYS A 295 -28.83 -8.97 40.91
N THR A 296 -27.80 -8.20 40.58
CA THR A 296 -27.67 -7.53 39.26
C THR A 296 -27.34 -8.48 38.10
N TRP A 297 -26.89 -9.72 38.35
CA TRP A 297 -26.40 -10.61 37.30
C TRP A 297 -27.38 -10.90 36.14
N PRO A 298 -28.71 -11.04 36.34
CA PRO A 298 -29.65 -11.20 35.23
C PRO A 298 -29.65 -9.98 34.29
N VAL A 299 -29.56 -8.77 34.86
CA VAL A 299 -29.43 -7.50 34.13
C VAL A 299 -28.08 -7.44 33.41
N LEU A 300 -26.96 -7.68 34.11
CA LEU A 300 -25.64 -7.70 33.47
C LEU A 300 -25.56 -8.71 32.31
N LYS A 301 -26.19 -9.88 32.46
CA LYS A 301 -26.26 -10.91 31.41
C LYS A 301 -27.10 -10.49 30.21
N LYS A 302 -28.20 -9.75 30.41
CA LYS A 302 -29.02 -9.17 29.32
C LYS A 302 -28.19 -8.23 28.44
N TRP A 303 -27.33 -7.39 29.03
CA TRP A 303 -26.57 -6.38 28.30
C TRP A 303 -25.19 -6.85 27.79
N PHE A 304 -24.49 -7.70 28.55
CA PHE A 304 -23.12 -8.12 28.26
C PHE A 304 -22.95 -9.62 27.99
N GLY A 305 -24.03 -10.40 27.96
CA GLY A 305 -23.99 -11.88 27.88
C GLY A 305 -23.20 -12.42 26.69
N ASP A 306 -23.37 -11.81 25.51
CA ASP A 306 -22.62 -12.17 24.30
C ASP A 306 -21.32 -11.37 24.19
N VAL A 307 -21.35 -10.07 24.52
CA VAL A 307 -20.21 -9.13 24.46
C VAL A 307 -19.02 -9.64 25.28
N ARG A 308 -19.27 -9.98 26.55
CA ARG A 308 -18.30 -10.52 27.52
C ARG A 308 -17.02 -9.66 27.65
N PRO A 309 -17.14 -8.37 28.02
CA PRO A 309 -16.00 -7.49 28.26
C PRO A 309 -15.12 -7.96 29.42
N ALA A 310 -13.88 -7.48 29.46
CA ALA A 310 -13.03 -7.61 30.65
C ALA A 310 -13.68 -6.85 31.83
N ALA A 311 -13.83 -7.52 32.97
CA ALA A 311 -14.65 -7.04 34.08
C ALA A 311 -13.86 -6.99 35.40
N MET A 312 -14.17 -6.00 36.24
CA MET A 312 -13.70 -5.89 37.61
C MET A 312 -14.82 -5.33 38.49
N MET A 313 -14.96 -5.84 39.72
CA MET A 313 -15.89 -5.32 40.73
C MET A 313 -15.11 -4.84 41.95
N ILE A 314 -15.51 -3.70 42.51
CA ILE A 314 -14.96 -3.09 43.73
C ILE A 314 -16.11 -2.90 44.73
N GLU A 315 -15.87 -3.27 46.00
CA GLU A 315 -16.72 -2.87 47.12
C GLU A 315 -16.22 -1.54 47.71
N SER A 316 -17.03 -0.48 47.61
CA SER A 316 -16.72 0.86 48.12
C SER A 316 -17.99 1.71 48.27
N LYS A 317 -17.99 2.63 49.23
CA LYS A 317 -19.02 3.68 49.32
C LYS A 317 -19.08 4.50 48.03
N LEU A 318 -20.29 4.91 47.67
CA LEU A 318 -20.60 5.83 46.57
C LEU A 318 -20.94 7.23 47.11
N MET A 319 -21.11 8.22 46.22
CA MET A 319 -21.29 9.63 46.57
C MET A 319 -22.53 9.91 47.44
N LYS A 320 -23.58 9.08 47.34
CA LYS A 320 -24.78 9.14 48.18
C LYS A 320 -25.22 7.76 48.62
N GLU A 321 -25.78 7.66 49.83
CA GLU A 321 -26.27 6.41 50.42
C GLU A 321 -27.45 5.78 49.64
N GLU A 322 -28.14 6.56 48.79
CA GLU A 322 -29.17 6.07 47.86
C GLU A 322 -28.61 5.34 46.61
N MET A 323 -27.33 5.54 46.27
CA MET A 323 -26.65 4.88 45.16
C MET A 323 -26.17 3.50 45.59
N LYS A 324 -26.57 2.45 44.87
CA LYS A 324 -26.20 1.06 45.17
C LYS A 324 -25.24 0.44 44.16
N ILE A 325 -25.20 0.98 42.94
CA ILE A 325 -24.24 0.58 41.91
C ILE A 325 -23.83 1.78 41.06
N GLU A 326 -22.53 1.83 40.75
CA GLU A 326 -21.93 2.71 39.75
C GLU A 326 -21.15 1.85 38.75
N ILE A 327 -21.23 2.19 37.46
CA ILE A 327 -20.59 1.44 36.38
C ILE A 327 -19.81 2.39 35.47
N GLU A 328 -18.54 2.08 35.20
CA GLU A 328 -17.71 2.69 34.16
C GLU A 328 -17.54 1.69 33.01
N VAL A 329 -17.55 2.17 31.75
CA VAL A 329 -17.22 1.32 30.59
C VAL A 329 -16.19 1.98 29.66
N THR A 330 -15.37 1.13 29.04
CA THR A 330 -14.50 1.49 27.92
C THR A 330 -14.91 0.67 26.70
N ALA A 331 -15.18 1.35 25.59
CA ALA A 331 -15.50 0.76 24.30
C ALA A 331 -14.48 1.14 23.23
N LYS A 332 -14.43 0.38 22.13
CA LYS A 332 -13.57 0.66 20.98
C LYS A 332 -14.37 0.51 19.68
N LYS A 333 -14.54 1.62 18.97
CA LYS A 333 -15.30 1.67 17.71
C LYS A 333 -14.71 0.71 16.68
N GLY A 334 -15.57 -0.07 16.02
CA GLY A 334 -15.22 -1.08 15.04
C GLY A 334 -14.71 -2.41 15.61
N CYS A 335 -14.75 -2.63 16.93
CA CYS A 335 -14.29 -3.89 17.55
C CYS A 335 -15.42 -4.80 18.06
N ALA A 336 -16.66 -4.59 17.59
CA ALA A 336 -17.79 -5.44 17.95
C ALA A 336 -17.44 -6.93 17.78
N LYS A 337 -17.71 -7.71 18.82
CA LYS A 337 -17.32 -9.11 18.88
C LYS A 337 -18.09 -9.93 17.82
N GLN A 338 -17.34 -10.65 17.00
CA GLN A 338 -17.84 -11.59 15.99
C GLN A 338 -18.32 -12.91 16.62
#